data_AF-A0A2N9DU00-F1
#
_entry.id   AF-A0A2N9DU00-F1
#
_cell.length_a   1.000
_cell.length_b   1.000
_cell.length_c   1.000
_cell.angle_alpha   90.00
_cell.angle_beta   90.00
_cell.angle_gamma   90.00
#
_symmetry.space_group_name_H-M   'P 1'
#
loop_
_entity.id
_entity.type
_entity.pdbx_description
1 polymer ?
#
loop_
_entity_poly.entity_id
_entity_poly.type
_entity_poly.pdbx_seq_one_letter_code
_entity_poly.pdbx_strand_id
1 'polypeptide(L)'
;MIIITLILCTLGLFLASVFSNGLSRGVLMTVFGLGFIASIFFIVQNDYNHFGMKTVTETKTTSLVSTADSQGPSMLLYHPLGNGTEKVYLYRTDIHQSKPKTTQTTKTTNTVKVVRTSPKLVTTTKYRVYKNGQAKFWFGLAGNDHQFVSRHNQFDIGQNWLTLSDVQAKKLAKTLKNQQASLKTAATAYAQKAVLAAMQQTPTMTTAQQQAVAKKAAQQYQRQVIAKAVATLKQ
;
A
#
# COMPACT_ATOMS: atom_id res chain seq x y z
N MET A 1 3.98 -22.54 -26.75
CA MET A 1 3.80 -23.29 -28.01
C MET A 1 3.92 -22.41 -29.24
N ILE A 2 3.51 -21.15 -29.21
CA ILE A 2 3.58 -20.25 -30.38
C ILE A 2 5.02 -20.05 -30.89
N ILE A 3 6.01 -19.99 -30.00
CA ILE A 3 7.44 -19.92 -30.37
C ILE A 3 7.87 -21.21 -31.09
N ILE A 4 7.39 -22.37 -30.65
CA ILE A 4 7.69 -23.65 -31.30
C ILE A 4 7.03 -23.69 -32.69
N THR A 5 5.77 -23.24 -32.80
CA THR A 5 5.09 -23.10 -34.09
C THR A 5 5.83 -22.18 -35.04
N LEU A 6 6.36 -21.04 -34.56
CA LEU A 6 7.20 -20.15 -35.36
C LEU A 6 8.42 -20.89 -35.92
N ILE A 7 9.15 -21.63 -35.07
CA ILE A 7 10.32 -22.43 -35.48
C ILE A 7 9.93 -23.49 -36.50
N LEU A 8 8.83 -24.22 -36.28
CA LEU A 8 8.33 -25.23 -37.21
C LEU A 8 7.90 -24.63 -38.55
N CYS A 9 7.28 -23.44 -38.56
CA CYS A 9 6.95 -22.72 -39.79
C CYS A 9 8.22 -22.30 -40.54
N THR A 10 9.26 -21.81 -39.85
CA THR A 10 10.55 -21.46 -40.46
C THR A 10 11.21 -22.68 -41.10
N LEU A 11 11.25 -23.82 -40.40
CA LEU A 11 11.79 -25.07 -40.94
C LEU A 11 10.94 -25.59 -42.11
N GLY A 12 9.61 -25.50 -42.00
CA GLY A 12 8.67 -25.87 -43.06
C GLY A 12 8.86 -25.06 -44.33
N LEU A 13 9.10 -23.74 -44.22
CA LEU A 13 9.44 -22.87 -45.35
C LEU A 13 10.72 -23.32 -46.05
N PHE A 14 11.77 -23.63 -45.29
CA PHE A 14 13.03 -24.14 -45.83
C PHE A 14 12.83 -25.48 -46.56
N LEU A 15 12.15 -26.44 -45.93
CA LEU A 15 11.91 -27.76 -46.53
C LEU A 15 11.02 -27.68 -47.78
N ALA A 16 9.98 -26.85 -47.77
CA ALA A 16 9.13 -26.61 -48.93
C ALA A 16 9.92 -25.97 -50.08
N SER A 17 10.87 -25.07 -49.78
CA SER A 17 11.78 -24.47 -50.76
C SER A 17 12.69 -25.48 -51.43
N VAL A 18 13.33 -26.34 -50.64
CA VAL A 18 14.39 -27.23 -51.12
C VAL A 18 13.84 -28.51 -51.75
N PHE A 19 12.79 -29.10 -51.17
CA PHE A 19 12.36 -30.47 -51.49
C PHE A 19 11.00 -30.56 -52.20
N SER A 20 10.22 -29.47 -52.28
CA SER A 20 8.90 -29.47 -52.92
C SER A 20 8.95 -28.87 -54.33
N ASN A 21 8.06 -29.32 -55.23
CA ASN A 21 8.02 -28.91 -56.63
C ASN A 21 6.58 -28.64 -57.11
N GLY A 22 6.43 -27.82 -58.16
CA GLY A 22 5.13 -27.54 -58.77
C GLY A 22 4.13 -26.89 -57.81
N LEU A 23 2.86 -27.34 -57.88
CA LEU A 23 1.76 -26.77 -57.09
C LEU A 23 1.94 -26.96 -55.58
N SER A 24 2.52 -28.09 -55.14
CA SER A 24 2.69 -28.39 -53.71
C SER A 24 3.69 -27.45 -53.05
N ARG A 25 4.73 -26.99 -53.78
CA ARG A 25 5.66 -25.97 -53.29
C ARG A 25 4.93 -24.67 -52.97
N GLY A 26 4.09 -24.20 -53.90
CA GLY A 26 3.31 -22.98 -53.73
C GLY A 26 2.41 -23.06 -52.50
N VAL A 27 1.63 -24.14 -52.38
CA VAL A 27 0.71 -24.34 -51.24
C VAL A 27 1.47 -24.41 -49.91
N LEU A 28 2.54 -25.20 -49.82
CA LEU A 28 3.31 -25.34 -48.58
C LEU A 28 3.99 -24.03 -48.18
N MET A 29 4.57 -23.29 -49.14
CA MET A 29 5.14 -21.98 -48.89
C MET A 29 4.09 -20.99 -48.39
N THR A 30 2.89 -20.97 -48.99
CA THR A 30 1.81 -20.10 -48.53
C THR A 30 1.36 -20.46 -47.13
N VAL A 31 1.14 -21.75 -46.83
CA VAL A 31 0.68 -22.19 -45.50
C VAL A 31 1.72 -21.87 -44.41
N PHE A 32 2.99 -22.25 -44.62
CA PHE A 32 4.03 -21.96 -43.63
C PHE A 32 4.37 -20.47 -43.54
N GLY A 33 4.29 -19.73 -44.65
CA GLY A 33 4.48 -18.29 -44.68
C GLY A 33 3.42 -17.55 -43.89
N LEU A 34 2.14 -17.89 -44.10
CA LEU A 34 1.03 -17.35 -43.31
C LEU A 34 1.14 -17.74 -41.83
N GLY A 35 1.50 -18.99 -41.54
CA GLY A 35 1.72 -19.45 -40.17
C GLY A 35 2.86 -18.71 -39.46
N PHE A 36 3.95 -18.41 -40.17
CA PHE A 36 5.07 -17.63 -39.66
C PHE A 36 4.64 -16.18 -39.34
N ILE A 37 4.00 -15.51 -40.30
CA ILE A 37 3.50 -14.13 -40.13
C ILE A 37 2.49 -14.06 -38.98
N ALA A 38 1.54 -14.98 -38.93
CA ALA A 38 0.54 -15.06 -37.87
C ALA A 38 1.20 -15.30 -36.50
N SER A 39 2.22 -16.15 -36.43
CA SER A 39 2.96 -16.42 -35.19
C SER A 39 3.64 -15.15 -34.67
N ILE A 40 4.35 -14.41 -35.53
CA ILE A 40 4.97 -13.13 -35.14
C ILE A 40 3.90 -12.14 -34.68
N PHE A 41 2.82 -11.99 -35.45
CA PHE A 41 1.73 -11.10 -35.11
C PHE A 41 1.17 -11.40 -33.71
N PHE A 42 0.86 -12.66 -33.40
CA PHE A 42 0.34 -13.03 -32.09
C PHE A 42 1.37 -12.93 -30.96
N ILE A 43 2.66 -13.14 -31.25
CA ILE A 43 3.73 -12.89 -30.28
C ILE A 43 3.75 -11.40 -29.91
N VAL A 44 3.77 -10.49 -30.90
CA VAL A 44 3.77 -9.04 -30.68
C VAL A 44 2.49 -8.60 -29.95
N GLN A 45 1.33 -9.11 -30.35
CA GLN A 45 0.07 -8.82 -29.67
C GLN A 45 0.05 -9.33 -28.23
N ASN A 46 0.67 -10.47 -27.94
CA ASN A 46 0.76 -10.97 -26.58
C ASN A 46 1.80 -10.21 -25.74
N ASP A 47 2.90 -9.76 -26.33
CA ASP A 47 3.96 -9.05 -25.63
C ASP A 47 3.54 -7.59 -25.31
N TYR A 48 3.07 -6.85 -26.30
CA TYR A 48 2.70 -5.44 -26.15
C TYR A 48 1.28 -5.27 -25.58
N ASN A 49 0.30 -5.95 -26.19
CA ASN A 49 -1.11 -5.80 -25.84
C ASN A 49 -1.61 -6.86 -24.85
N HIS A 50 -0.76 -7.78 -24.43
CA HIS A 50 -1.12 -8.81 -23.45
C HIS A 50 -2.31 -9.68 -23.88
N PHE A 51 -2.44 -9.97 -25.19
CA PHE A 51 -3.55 -10.70 -25.80
C PHE A 51 -3.98 -12.01 -25.10
N GLY A 52 -3.02 -12.80 -24.61
CA GLY A 52 -3.25 -14.05 -23.89
C GLY A 52 -3.61 -13.88 -22.41
N MET A 53 -3.61 -12.65 -21.90
CA MET A 53 -3.63 -12.38 -20.47
C MET A 53 -4.88 -11.62 -20.02
N LYS A 54 -5.19 -11.73 -18.74
CA LYS A 54 -6.16 -10.89 -18.03
C LYS A 54 -5.54 -10.34 -16.75
N THR A 55 -6.06 -9.22 -16.28
CA THR A 55 -5.68 -8.67 -14.98
C THR A 55 -6.56 -9.26 -13.90
N VAL A 56 -5.95 -9.86 -12.88
CA VAL A 56 -6.60 -10.29 -11.65
C VAL A 56 -6.17 -9.39 -10.49
N THR A 57 -7.04 -9.27 -9.50
CA THR A 57 -6.82 -8.44 -8.32
C THR A 57 -6.78 -9.32 -7.10
N GLU A 58 -5.70 -9.22 -6.33
CA GLU A 58 -5.54 -9.88 -5.04
C GLU A 58 -5.57 -8.84 -3.93
N THR A 59 -6.42 -9.08 -2.94
CA THR A 59 -6.56 -8.18 -1.79
C THR A 59 -6.12 -8.91 -0.53
N LYS A 60 -5.18 -8.30 0.19
CA LYS A 60 -4.72 -8.76 1.49
C LYS A 60 -5.03 -7.70 2.53
N THR A 61 -5.69 -8.10 3.61
CA THR A 61 -5.93 -7.25 4.78
C THR A 61 -5.02 -7.69 5.91
N THR A 62 -4.32 -6.75 6.53
CA THR A 62 -3.50 -6.98 7.72
C THR A 62 -3.86 -5.98 8.80
N SER A 63 -3.79 -6.40 10.07
CA SER A 63 -3.86 -5.49 11.20
C SER A 63 -2.81 -4.38 11.07
N LEU A 64 -3.16 -3.18 11.53
CA LEU A 64 -2.25 -2.06 11.59
C LEU A 64 -2.13 -1.62 13.05
N VAL A 65 -0.90 -1.44 13.52
CA VAL A 65 -0.62 -0.90 14.86
C VAL A 65 0.21 0.37 14.73
N SER A 66 0.24 1.17 15.79
CA SER A 66 1.02 2.42 15.81
C SER A 66 2.47 2.15 15.43
N THR A 67 3.00 2.96 14.51
CA THR A 67 4.41 2.91 14.13
C THR A 67 5.31 3.43 15.26
N ALA A 68 4.80 4.32 16.11
CA ALA A 68 5.50 4.81 17.30
C ALA A 68 5.24 3.95 18.54
N ASP A 69 6.16 4.06 19.50
CA ASP A 69 6.14 3.34 20.77
C ASP A 69 4.91 3.65 21.64
N SER A 70 4.60 2.74 22.55
CA SER A 70 3.34 2.67 23.31
C SER A 70 3.04 3.86 24.22
N GLN A 71 4.01 4.73 24.50
CA GLN A 71 3.88 5.87 25.40
C GLN A 71 3.42 7.16 24.68
N GLY A 72 3.30 7.13 23.36
CA GLY A 72 2.94 8.29 22.52
C GLY A 72 1.56 8.21 21.86
N PRO A 73 1.11 9.26 21.15
CA PRO A 73 -0.07 9.19 20.31
C PRO A 73 0.11 8.13 19.22
N SER A 74 -0.95 7.39 18.90
CA SER A 74 -0.92 6.45 17.79
C SER A 74 -0.61 7.18 16.50
N MET A 75 0.29 6.63 15.68
CA MET A 75 0.68 7.29 14.44
C MET A 75 1.09 6.33 13.34
N LEU A 76 0.87 6.77 12.11
CA LEU A 76 1.43 6.21 10.89
C LEU A 76 2.54 7.15 10.42
N LEU A 77 3.74 6.60 10.18
CA LEU A 77 4.87 7.41 9.73
C LEU A 77 5.05 7.30 8.22
N TYR A 78 5.64 8.32 7.61
CA TYR A 78 6.12 8.25 6.24
C TYR A 78 7.48 8.92 6.08
N HIS A 79 8.20 8.59 5.01
CA HIS A 79 9.37 9.29 4.55
C HIS A 79 9.06 9.90 3.17
N PRO A 80 9.15 11.23 3.00
CA PRO A 80 8.97 11.88 1.70
C PRO A 80 10.12 11.55 0.74
N LEU A 81 9.83 11.38 -0.54
CA LEU A 81 10.83 11.21 -1.60
C LEU A 81 10.82 12.42 -2.54
N GLY A 82 12.00 12.78 -3.07
CA GLY A 82 12.15 13.88 -4.02
C GLY A 82 11.55 15.19 -3.50
N ASN A 83 10.55 15.71 -4.21
CA ASN A 83 9.83 16.93 -3.84
C ASN A 83 8.77 16.74 -2.73
N GLY A 84 8.64 15.53 -2.16
CA GLY A 84 7.73 15.20 -1.07
C GLY A 84 6.32 14.77 -1.49
N THR A 85 6.01 14.75 -2.79
CA THR A 85 4.74 14.24 -3.31
C THR A 85 4.66 12.72 -3.16
N GLU A 86 5.76 12.03 -3.48
CA GLU A 86 5.88 10.60 -3.29
C GLU A 86 6.31 10.27 -1.86
N LYS A 87 5.67 9.27 -1.26
CA LYS A 87 5.84 8.95 0.17
C LYS A 87 5.99 7.45 0.34
N VAL A 88 7.02 7.06 1.08
CA VAL A 88 7.20 5.70 1.58
C VAL A 88 6.64 5.64 2.99
N TYR A 89 5.60 4.85 3.20
CA TYR A 89 5.00 4.70 4.53
C TYR A 89 5.76 3.67 5.35
N LEU A 90 5.96 3.99 6.63
CA LEU A 90 6.54 3.12 7.64
C LEU A 90 5.42 2.64 8.56
N TYR A 91 5.20 1.33 8.59
CA TYR A 91 4.06 0.74 9.27
C TYR A 91 4.43 -0.52 10.05
N ARG A 92 3.64 -0.81 11.09
CA ARG A 92 3.76 -2.05 11.87
C ARG A 92 2.42 -2.80 11.80
N THR A 93 2.51 -4.11 11.76
CA THR A 93 1.33 -5.00 11.77
C THR A 93 1.18 -5.72 13.10
N ASP A 94 2.19 -5.62 13.98
CA ASP A 94 2.28 -6.28 15.27
C ASP A 94 3.04 -5.37 16.26
N ILE A 95 2.57 -5.33 17.51
CA ILE A 95 3.13 -4.48 18.59
C ILE A 95 4.54 -4.92 19.05
N HIS A 96 4.93 -6.17 18.75
CA HIS A 96 6.22 -6.75 19.10
C HIS A 96 7.26 -6.58 17.98
N GLN A 97 6.89 -6.04 16.81
CA GLN A 97 7.85 -5.78 15.72
C GLN A 97 8.89 -4.75 16.12
N SER A 98 10.17 -5.13 16.19
CA SER A 98 11.26 -4.21 16.58
C SER A 98 11.50 -3.08 15.57
N LYS A 99 11.18 -3.29 14.29
CA LYS A 99 11.33 -2.29 13.21
C LYS A 99 10.06 -2.22 12.36
N PRO A 100 9.67 -1.02 11.90
CA PRO A 100 8.57 -0.88 10.97
C PRO A 100 8.94 -1.44 9.58
N LYS A 101 7.92 -1.93 8.88
CA LYS A 101 7.98 -2.27 7.45
C LYS A 101 7.83 -1.00 6.62
N THR A 102 8.36 -1.03 5.40
CA THR A 102 8.22 0.06 4.43
C THR A 102 7.31 -0.35 3.28
N THR A 103 6.59 0.61 2.70
CA THR A 103 5.90 0.39 1.42
C THR A 103 6.89 0.34 0.27
N GLN A 104 6.55 -0.41 -0.77
CA GLN A 104 7.30 -0.40 -2.02
C GLN A 104 7.07 0.91 -2.77
N THR A 105 7.96 1.21 -3.72
CA THR A 105 7.91 2.42 -4.58
C THR A 105 7.44 2.07 -6.00
N THR A 106 7.97 1.00 -6.58
CA THR A 106 7.67 0.60 -7.97
C THR A 106 6.18 0.35 -8.21
N LYS A 107 5.56 1.15 -9.09
CA LYS A 107 4.14 1.10 -9.48
C LYS A 107 3.21 0.92 -8.26
N THR A 108 3.57 1.56 -7.16
CA THR A 108 2.87 1.45 -5.88
C THR A 108 2.27 2.79 -5.52
N THR A 109 0.98 2.80 -5.21
CA THR A 109 0.28 3.98 -4.70
C THR A 109 -0.13 3.74 -3.25
N ASN A 110 -0.13 4.80 -2.47
CA ASN A 110 -0.47 4.74 -1.05
C ASN A 110 -1.55 5.78 -0.76
N THR A 111 -2.60 5.40 -0.03
CA THR A 111 -3.66 6.29 0.42
C THR A 111 -3.90 6.08 1.90
N VAL A 112 -4.16 7.16 2.63
CA VAL A 112 -4.51 7.10 4.05
C VAL A 112 -5.97 7.52 4.20
N LYS A 113 -6.77 6.69 4.88
CA LYS A 113 -8.17 6.96 5.20
C LYS A 113 -8.38 6.88 6.70
N VAL A 114 -9.11 7.84 7.24
CA VAL A 114 -9.52 7.81 8.65
C VAL A 114 -10.82 7.02 8.76
N VAL A 115 -10.83 6.00 9.61
CA VAL A 115 -11.97 5.09 9.82
C VAL A 115 -12.39 5.07 11.30
N ARG A 116 -13.62 4.62 11.54
CA ARG A 116 -14.16 4.37 12.90
C ARG A 116 -13.91 2.93 13.39
N THR A 117 -13.49 2.04 12.49
CA THR A 117 -13.20 0.64 12.78
C THR A 117 -11.75 0.44 13.21
N SER A 118 -11.40 -0.80 13.58
CA SER A 118 -10.02 -1.18 13.89
C SER A 118 -9.06 -0.81 12.75
N PRO A 119 -7.88 -0.22 13.06
CA PRO A 119 -6.89 0.14 12.05
C PRO A 119 -6.39 -1.08 11.28
N LYS A 120 -6.27 -0.92 9.96
CA LYS A 120 -5.83 -1.99 9.06
C LYS A 120 -5.10 -1.44 7.83
N LEU A 121 -4.28 -2.28 7.24
CA LEU A 121 -3.70 -2.08 5.92
C LEU A 121 -4.42 -3.01 4.93
N VAL A 122 -5.02 -2.42 3.91
CA VAL A 122 -5.61 -3.14 2.78
C VAL A 122 -4.67 -2.96 1.59
N THR A 123 -3.98 -4.03 1.21
CA THR A 123 -3.11 -4.06 0.04
C THR A 123 -3.83 -4.75 -1.11
N THR A 124 -4.00 -4.02 -2.20
CA THR A 124 -4.58 -4.52 -3.44
C THR A 124 -3.48 -4.61 -4.48
N THR A 125 -3.15 -5.82 -4.92
CA THR A 125 -2.14 -6.05 -5.97
C THR A 125 -2.81 -6.55 -7.23
N LYS A 126 -2.50 -5.92 -8.36
CA LYS A 126 -2.95 -6.37 -9.68
C LYS A 126 -1.85 -7.22 -10.29
N TYR A 127 -2.21 -8.43 -10.67
CA TYR A 127 -1.35 -9.34 -11.42
C TYR A 127 -1.93 -9.58 -12.80
N ARG A 128 -1.07 -9.87 -13.75
CA ARG A 128 -1.44 -10.32 -15.07
C ARG A 128 -1.21 -11.82 -15.14
N VAL A 129 -2.27 -12.56 -15.45
CA VAL A 129 -2.27 -14.03 -15.52
C VAL A 129 -2.88 -14.47 -16.85
N TYR A 130 -2.60 -15.71 -17.29
CA TYR A 130 -3.24 -16.21 -18.50
C TYR A 130 -4.76 -16.27 -18.33
N LYS A 131 -5.49 -15.86 -19.38
CA LYS A 131 -6.95 -15.80 -19.33
C LYS A 131 -7.60 -17.19 -19.19
N ASN A 132 -6.98 -18.22 -19.79
CA ASN A 132 -7.40 -19.61 -19.80
C ASN A 132 -6.23 -20.56 -20.11
N GLY A 133 -6.47 -21.87 -20.08
CA GLY A 133 -5.46 -22.90 -20.37
C GLY A 133 -4.90 -22.84 -21.80
N GLN A 134 -5.70 -22.46 -22.80
CA GLN A 134 -5.23 -22.32 -24.19
C GLN A 134 -4.22 -21.19 -24.33
N ALA A 135 -4.49 -20.03 -23.72
CA ALA A 135 -3.55 -18.92 -23.72
C ALA A 135 -2.24 -19.29 -23.01
N LYS A 136 -2.33 -20.02 -21.89
CA LYS A 136 -1.15 -20.56 -21.21
C LYS A 136 -0.40 -21.57 -22.08
N PHE A 137 -1.08 -22.45 -22.82
CA PHE A 137 -0.42 -23.37 -23.74
C PHE A 137 0.33 -22.63 -24.86
N TRP A 138 -0.34 -21.67 -25.51
CA TRP A 138 0.24 -20.92 -26.62
C TRP A 138 1.38 -20.01 -26.18
N PHE A 139 1.18 -19.22 -25.13
CA PHE A 139 2.09 -18.13 -24.70
C PHE A 139 2.92 -18.46 -23.45
N GLY A 140 2.69 -19.61 -22.81
CA GLY A 140 3.31 -20.09 -21.56
C GLY A 140 4.84 -20.11 -21.50
N LEU A 141 5.47 -20.32 -22.65
CA LEU A 141 6.91 -20.54 -22.74
C LEU A 141 7.73 -19.31 -22.30
N ALA A 142 7.13 -18.12 -22.38
CA ALA A 142 7.78 -16.87 -21.98
C ALA A 142 7.84 -16.67 -20.44
N GLY A 143 7.25 -17.56 -19.64
CA GLY A 143 7.28 -17.45 -18.17
C GLY A 143 6.59 -16.19 -17.64
N ASN A 144 5.68 -15.60 -18.41
CA ASN A 144 4.98 -14.35 -18.05
C ASN A 144 3.69 -14.57 -17.25
N ASP A 145 3.53 -15.72 -16.59
CA ASP A 145 2.42 -15.95 -15.66
C ASP A 145 2.61 -15.11 -14.39
N HIS A 146 1.50 -14.66 -13.81
CA HIS A 146 1.46 -13.92 -12.55
C HIS A 146 2.39 -12.67 -12.48
N GLN A 147 2.46 -11.92 -13.58
CA GLN A 147 3.27 -10.71 -13.68
C GLN A 147 2.69 -9.55 -12.86
N PHE A 148 3.54 -8.88 -12.09
CA PHE A 148 3.16 -7.70 -11.33
C PHE A 148 2.76 -6.52 -12.23
N VAL A 149 1.56 -5.97 -12.04
CA VAL A 149 1.08 -4.79 -12.78
C VAL A 149 1.19 -3.54 -11.92
N SER A 150 0.59 -3.56 -10.73
CA SER A 150 0.54 -2.41 -9.83
C SER A 150 0.13 -2.83 -8.42
N ARG A 151 0.48 -2.01 -7.43
CA ARG A 151 0.01 -2.16 -6.05
C ARG A 151 -0.65 -0.89 -5.55
N HIS A 152 -1.70 -1.03 -4.77
CA HIS A 152 -2.32 0.04 -4.01
C HIS A 152 -2.42 -0.36 -2.55
N ASN A 153 -1.87 0.47 -1.66
CA ASN A 153 -1.96 0.29 -0.22
C ASN A 153 -2.91 1.35 0.35
N GLN A 154 -3.98 0.89 1.01
CA GLN A 154 -4.87 1.74 1.77
C GLN A 154 -4.62 1.54 3.27
N PHE A 155 -4.13 2.58 3.92
CA PHE A 155 -3.97 2.64 5.37
C PHE A 155 -5.25 3.20 5.99
N ASP A 156 -6.05 2.31 6.56
CA ASP A 156 -7.22 2.68 7.34
C ASP A 156 -6.76 2.91 8.80
N ILE A 157 -6.68 4.17 9.20
CA ILE A 157 -6.19 4.60 10.52
C ILE A 157 -7.34 5.07 11.41
N GLY A 158 -7.19 4.96 12.72
CA GLY A 158 -8.20 5.44 13.67
C GLY A 158 -8.29 6.97 13.71
N GLN A 159 -9.42 7.52 14.16
CA GLN A 159 -9.64 8.98 14.26
C GLN A 159 -8.60 9.75 15.09
N ASN A 160 -7.98 9.10 16.06
CA ASN A 160 -6.96 9.71 16.92
C ASN A 160 -5.52 9.50 16.41
N TRP A 161 -5.34 8.93 15.21
CA TRP A 161 -4.02 8.67 14.66
C TRP A 161 -3.44 9.91 14.01
N LEU A 162 -2.15 10.12 14.22
CA LEU A 162 -1.37 11.11 13.50
C LEU A 162 -0.75 10.48 12.25
N THR A 163 -0.64 11.25 11.17
CA THR A 163 0.18 10.87 10.01
C THR A 163 1.27 11.91 9.83
N LEU A 164 2.51 11.53 10.12
CA LEU A 164 3.66 12.43 10.21
C LEU A 164 4.85 11.89 9.41
N SER A 165 5.71 12.78 8.94
CA SER A 165 7.02 12.32 8.46
C SER A 165 7.85 11.80 9.62
N ASP A 166 8.81 10.92 9.35
CA ASP A 166 9.82 10.47 10.31
C ASP A 166 10.56 11.63 10.98
N VAL A 167 10.88 12.68 10.22
CA VAL A 167 11.48 13.93 10.74
C VAL A 167 10.53 14.66 11.68
N GLN A 168 9.26 14.83 11.29
CA GLN A 168 8.25 15.49 12.13
C GLN A 168 8.00 14.72 13.42
N ALA A 169 7.92 13.39 13.33
CA ALA A 169 7.72 12.53 14.48
C ALA A 169 8.90 12.61 15.47
N LYS A 170 10.14 12.62 14.98
CA LYS A 170 11.34 12.83 15.82
C LYS A 170 11.31 14.19 16.52
N LYS A 171 10.97 15.26 15.79
CA LYS A 171 10.82 16.60 16.38
C LYS A 171 9.73 16.62 17.45
N LEU A 172 8.55 16.05 17.17
CA LEU A 172 7.45 15.97 18.13
C LEU A 172 7.87 15.21 19.40
N ALA A 173 8.49 14.04 19.25
CA ALA A 173 8.97 13.24 20.38
C ALA A 173 9.97 14.02 21.23
N LYS A 174 10.91 14.72 20.61
CA LYS A 174 11.88 15.57 21.31
C LYS A 174 11.20 16.72 22.06
N THR A 175 10.26 17.43 21.43
CA THR A 175 9.51 18.52 22.07
C THR A 175 8.71 18.02 23.27
N LEU A 176 7.97 16.91 23.12
CA LEU A 176 7.17 16.34 24.20
C LEU A 176 8.05 15.86 25.36
N LYS A 177 9.21 15.26 25.07
CA LYS A 177 10.17 14.83 26.10
C LYS A 177 10.75 16.04 26.85
N ASN A 178 11.16 17.08 26.14
CA ASN A 178 11.74 18.28 26.74
C ASN A 178 10.72 19.07 27.60
N GLN A 179 9.44 19.02 27.23
CA GLN A 179 8.36 19.71 27.94
C GLN A 179 7.58 18.78 28.89
N GLN A 180 8.03 17.55 29.13
CA GLN A 180 7.24 16.54 29.85
C GLN A 180 6.81 17.00 31.24
N ALA A 181 7.70 17.64 31.99
CA ALA A 181 7.41 18.14 33.34
C ALA A 181 6.38 19.30 33.31
N SER A 182 6.57 20.29 32.45
CA SER A 182 5.64 21.42 32.32
C SER A 182 4.27 20.99 31.81
N LEU A 183 4.23 20.04 30.86
CA LEU A 183 3.00 19.44 30.36
C LEU A 183 2.25 18.67 31.45
N LYS A 184 2.95 17.95 32.33
CA LYS A 184 2.32 17.26 33.46
C LYS A 184 1.69 18.25 34.44
N THR A 185 2.41 19.31 34.80
CA THR A 185 1.89 20.37 35.69
C THR A 185 0.67 21.06 35.09
N ALA A 186 0.75 21.45 33.81
CA ALA A 186 -0.36 22.10 33.11
C ALA A 186 -1.58 21.19 32.94
N ALA A 187 -1.36 19.88 32.69
CA ALA A 187 -2.45 18.91 32.62
C ALA A 187 -3.18 18.75 33.96
N THR A 188 -2.44 18.72 35.08
CA THR A 188 -3.04 18.68 36.43
C THR A 188 -3.85 19.92 36.73
N ALA A 189 -3.32 21.12 36.43
CA ALA A 189 -4.03 22.38 36.62
C ALA A 189 -5.30 22.45 35.76
N TYR A 190 -5.23 21.99 34.51
CA TYR A 190 -6.38 21.91 33.61
C TYR A 190 -7.46 20.95 34.14
N ALA A 191 -7.05 19.77 34.64
CA ALA A 191 -7.96 18.79 35.21
C ALA A 191 -8.64 19.31 36.48
N GLN A 192 -7.91 19.97 37.39
CA GLN A 192 -8.47 20.60 38.58
C GLN A 192 -9.51 21.66 38.23
N LYS A 193 -9.20 22.54 37.27
CA LYS A 193 -10.15 23.56 36.79
C LYS A 193 -11.43 22.94 36.22
N ALA A 194 -11.31 21.83 35.48
CA ALA A 194 -12.45 21.10 34.93
C ALA A 194 -13.33 20.46 36.02
N VAL A 195 -12.72 19.89 37.07
CA VAL A 195 -13.47 19.34 38.21
C VAL A 195 -14.20 20.45 38.97
N LEU A 196 -13.55 21.58 39.25
CA LEU A 196 -14.20 22.72 39.91
C LEU A 196 -15.40 23.24 39.12
N ALA A 197 -15.26 23.38 37.79
CA ALA A 197 -16.36 23.78 36.92
C ALA A 197 -17.52 22.75 36.92
N ALA A 198 -17.20 21.44 36.94
CA ALA A 198 -18.22 20.40 37.05
C ALA A 198 -18.93 20.41 38.41
N MET A 199 -18.21 20.67 39.51
CA MET A 199 -18.78 20.77 40.85
C MET A 199 -19.70 21.98 41.02
N GLN A 200 -19.47 23.08 40.29
CA GLN A 200 -20.40 24.22 40.26
C GLN A 200 -21.75 23.85 39.64
N GLN A 201 -21.76 22.97 38.64
CA GLN A 201 -23.00 22.51 37.98
C GLN A 201 -23.65 21.34 38.73
N THR A 202 -22.87 20.54 39.45
CA THR A 202 -23.34 19.38 40.19
C THR A 202 -22.60 19.28 41.53
N PRO A 203 -23.09 19.96 42.59
CA PRO A 203 -22.41 20.01 43.89
C PRO A 203 -22.33 18.66 44.60
N THR A 204 -23.20 17.70 44.23
CA THR A 204 -23.27 16.35 44.81
C THR A 204 -22.37 15.32 44.09
N MET A 205 -21.45 15.78 43.23
CA MET A 205 -20.60 14.90 42.43
C MET A 205 -19.71 14.00 43.30
N THR A 206 -19.75 12.69 43.08
CA THR A 206 -18.95 11.72 43.86
C THR A 206 -17.47 11.77 43.47
N THR A 207 -16.59 11.26 44.34
CA THR A 207 -15.15 11.16 44.06
C THR A 207 -14.85 10.40 42.76
N ALA A 208 -15.62 9.36 42.46
CA ALA A 208 -15.47 8.59 41.22
C ALA A 208 -15.80 9.43 39.97
N GLN A 209 -16.87 10.25 40.05
CA GLN A 209 -17.23 11.17 38.97
C GLN A 209 -16.17 12.29 38.83
N GLN A 210 -15.64 12.82 39.93
CA GLN A 210 -14.56 13.80 39.91
C GLN A 210 -13.30 13.26 39.22
N GLN A 211 -12.91 12.02 39.54
CA GLN A 211 -11.79 11.34 38.89
C GLN A 211 -12.05 11.11 37.39
N ALA A 212 -13.28 10.75 37.00
CA ALA A 212 -13.65 10.58 35.60
C ALA A 212 -13.56 11.91 34.82
N VAL A 213 -14.05 13.02 35.39
CA VAL A 213 -13.92 14.37 34.81
C VAL A 213 -12.45 14.77 34.69
N ALA A 214 -11.67 14.61 35.74
CA ALA A 214 -10.24 14.92 35.74
C ALA A 214 -9.48 14.14 34.65
N LYS A 215 -9.73 12.83 34.53
CA LYS A 215 -9.11 11.97 33.52
C LYS A 215 -9.48 12.40 32.11
N LYS A 216 -10.76 12.69 31.85
CA LYS A 216 -11.24 13.15 30.54
C LYS A 216 -10.62 14.50 30.17
N ALA A 217 -10.57 15.44 31.12
CA ALA A 217 -9.98 16.76 30.93
C ALA A 217 -8.47 16.68 30.65
N ALA A 218 -7.73 15.87 31.41
CA ALA A 218 -6.29 15.66 31.19
C ALA A 218 -6.00 15.07 29.80
N GLN A 219 -6.79 14.08 29.37
CA GLN A 219 -6.67 13.49 28.03
C GLN A 219 -6.99 14.51 26.92
N GLN A 220 -8.03 15.34 27.12
CA GLN A 220 -8.37 16.40 26.19
C GLN A 220 -7.26 17.45 26.06
N TYR A 221 -6.67 17.87 27.19
CA TYR A 221 -5.53 18.78 27.19
C TYR A 221 -4.32 18.18 26.44
N GLN A 222 -3.99 16.93 26.71
CA GLN A 222 -2.90 16.23 26.01
C GLN A 222 -3.13 16.19 24.49
N ARG A 223 -4.35 15.90 24.04
CA ARG A 223 -4.71 15.93 22.62
C ARG A 223 -4.57 17.33 22.02
N GLN A 224 -4.99 18.38 22.73
CA GLN A 224 -4.86 19.76 22.28
C GLN A 224 -3.40 20.19 22.13
N VAL A 225 -2.55 19.86 23.11
CA VAL A 225 -1.11 20.14 23.05
C VAL A 225 -0.47 19.43 21.86
N ILE A 226 -0.75 18.13 21.67
CA ILE A 226 -0.22 17.36 20.55
C ILE A 226 -0.71 17.94 19.22
N ALA A 227 -2.00 18.28 19.10
CA ALA A 227 -2.55 18.88 17.89
C ALA A 227 -1.88 20.21 17.54
N LYS A 228 -1.67 21.09 18.54
CA LYS A 228 -0.94 22.36 18.35
C LYS A 228 0.51 22.13 17.93
N ALA A 229 1.23 21.24 18.62
CA ALA A 229 2.61 20.92 18.28
C ALA A 229 2.72 20.35 16.85
N VAL A 230 1.82 19.46 16.45
CA VAL A 230 1.77 18.91 15.09
C VAL A 230 1.49 20.00 14.05
N ALA A 231 0.60 20.95 14.34
CA ALA A 231 0.30 22.05 13.42
C ALA A 231 1.54 22.92 13.15
N THR A 232 2.35 23.22 14.17
CA THR A 232 3.60 23.97 14.02
C THR A 232 4.67 23.19 13.25
N LEU A 233 4.68 21.85 13.34
CA LEU A 233 5.65 21.00 12.64
C LEU A 233 5.33 20.75 11.16
N LYS A 234 4.12 21.12 10.72
CA LYS A 234 3.67 21.00 9.32
C LYS A 234 3.93 22.28 8.51
N GLN A 235 4.28 23.37 9.18
CA GLN A 235 4.79 24.61 8.57
C GLN A 235 6.26 24.41 8.19
#